data_AF-A0A523RZC2-F1
#
_entry.id   AF-A0A523RZC2-F1
#
_cell.length_a   1.000
_cell.length_b   1.000
_cell.length_c   1.000
_cell.angle_alpha   90.00
_cell.angle_beta   90.00
_cell.angle_gamma   90.00
#
_symmetry.space_group_name_H-M   'P 1'
#
loop_
_entity.id
_entity.type
_entity.pdbx_description
1 polymer ?
#
loop_
_entity_poly.entity_id
_entity_poly.type
_entity_poly.pdbx_seq_one_letter_code
_entity_poly.pdbx_strand_id
1 'polypeptide(L)' 'MKIDPQSPLPKYHQLKEIIKESIKKSIVKPNERIRSESELVTRYKISRHTVRHAMGDLVNE' A
#
# COMPACT_ATOMS: atom_id res chain seq x y z
N MET A 1 -10.77 -1.55 -0.48
CA MET A 1 -10.35 -0.25 -1.05
C MET A 1 -9.67 -0.44 -2.40
N LYS A 2 -9.77 0.55 -3.30
CA LYS A 2 -9.12 0.60 -4.61
C LYS A 2 -8.33 1.90 -4.73
N ILE A 3 -7.28 1.92 -5.56
CA ILE A 3 -6.54 3.14 -5.89
C ILE A 3 -7.26 3.83 -7.06
N ASP A 4 -7.54 5.12 -6.92
CA ASP A 4 -8.14 5.94 -7.95
C ASP A 4 -7.07 6.76 -8.69
N PRO A 5 -6.80 6.48 -9.97
CA PRO A 5 -5.83 7.23 -10.77
C PRO A 5 -6.27 8.67 -11.11
N GLN A 6 -7.56 9.01 -10.96
CA GLN A 6 -8.08 10.36 -11.22
C GLN A 6 -8.15 11.23 -9.96
N SER A 7 -7.92 10.63 -8.79
CA SER A 7 -7.85 11.37 -7.52
C SER A 7 -6.67 12.34 -7.54
N PRO A 8 -6.81 13.54 -6.91
CA PRO A 8 -5.69 14.46 -6.72
C PRO A 8 -4.60 13.89 -5.81
N LEU A 9 -4.89 12.81 -5.07
CA LEU A 9 -3.92 12.14 -4.22
C LEU A 9 -2.98 11.24 -5.04
N PRO A 10 -1.66 11.33 -4.84
CA PRO A 10 -0.71 10.43 -5.49
C PRO A 10 -1.00 8.95 -5.17
N LYS A 11 -0.77 8.06 -6.15
CA LYS A 11 -1.02 6.61 -6.02
C LYS A 11 -0.28 5.96 -4.85
N TYR A 12 0.96 6.41 -4.57
CA TYR A 12 1.75 5.89 -3.44
C TYR A 12 1.10 6.27 -2.11
N HIS A 13 0.58 7.50 -2.00
CA HIS A 13 -0.12 7.97 -0.81
C HIS A 13 -1.42 7.20 -0.59
N GLN A 14 -2.19 6.96 -1.65
CA GLN A 14 -3.40 6.14 -1.56
C GLN A 14 -3.08 4.71 -1.13
N LEU A 15 -2.02 4.09 -1.69
CA LEU A 15 -1.58 2.76 -1.26
C LEU A 15 -1.18 2.75 0.22
N LYS A 16 -0.45 3.77 0.68
CA LYS A 16 -0.04 3.93 2.07
C LYS A 16 -1.24 3.90 3.01
N GLU A 17 -2.25 4.70 2.75
CA GLU A 17 -3.47 4.76 3.57
C GLU A 17 -4.21 3.41 3.57
N ILE A 18 -4.32 2.75 2.42
CA ILE A 18 -4.93 1.41 2.34
C ILE A 18 -4.20 0.40 3.21
N ILE A 19 -2.86 0.44 3.24
CA ILE A 19 -2.05 -0.46 4.08
C ILE A 19 -2.26 -0.12 5.56
N LYS A 20 -2.21 1.17 5.94
CA LYS A 20 -2.47 1.61 7.31
C LYS A 20 -3.85 1.18 7.80
N GLU A 21 -4.89 1.35 6.98
CA GLU A 21 -6.24 0.90 7.31
C GLU A 21 -6.32 -0.62 7.45
N SER A 22 -5.59 -1.38 6.63
CA SER A 22 -5.56 -2.84 6.75
C SER A 22 -4.92 -3.32 8.05
N ILE A 23 -3.89 -2.62 8.53
CA ILE A 23 -3.26 -2.87 9.84
C ILE A 23 -4.23 -2.47 10.96
N LYS A 24 -4.86 -1.28 10.87
CA LYS A 24 -5.85 -0.80 11.86
C LYS A 24 -7.06 -1.73 12.01
N LYS A 25 -7.48 -2.36 10.91
CA LYS A 25 -8.57 -3.35 10.89
C LYS A 25 -8.13 -4.74 11.37
N SER A 26 -6.89 -4.89 11.84
CA SER A 26 -6.28 -6.16 12.24
C SER A 26 -6.35 -7.25 11.16
N ILE A 27 -6.40 -6.83 9.88
CA ILE A 27 -6.34 -7.77 8.74
C ILE A 27 -4.93 -8.35 8.63
N VAL A 28 -3.93 -7.57 9.01
CA VAL A 28 -2.55 -8.02 9.18
C VAL A 28 -2.25 -7.96 10.67
N LYS A 29 -1.92 -9.10 11.27
CA LYS A 29 -1.54 -9.15 12.69
C LYS A 29 -0.11 -8.64 12.89
N PRO A 30 0.24 -8.15 14.09
CA PRO A 30 1.63 -7.93 14.46
C PRO A 30 2.44 -9.21 14.20
N ASN A 31 3.64 -9.07 13.62
CA ASN A 31 4.52 -10.16 13.16
C ASN A 31 4.02 -10.96 11.96
N GLU A 32 2.86 -10.62 11.39
CA GLU A 32 2.41 -11.21 10.13
C GLU A 32 3.04 -10.46 8.95
N ARG A 33 3.41 -11.21 7.92
CA ARG A 33 3.91 -10.62 6.69
C ARG A 33 2.78 -9.89 5.98
N ILE A 34 2.99 -8.61 5.71
CA ILE A 34 2.21 -7.89 4.71
C ILE A 34 2.40 -8.55 3.33
N ARG A 35 1.48 -8.24 2.40
CA ARG A 35 1.58 -8.68 1.00
C ARG A 35 2.90 -8.24 0.39
N SER A 36 3.48 -9.14 -0.41
CA SER A 36 4.70 -8.86 -1.15
C SER A 36 4.51 -7.74 -2.18
N GLU A 37 5.63 -7.15 -2.60
CA GLU A 37 5.65 -6.09 -3.62
C GLU A 37 4.93 -6.52 -4.91
N SER A 38 5.18 -7.74 -5.40
CA SER A 38 4.55 -8.31 -6.60
C SER A 38 3.03 -8.47 -6.44
N GLU A 39 2.56 -8.89 -5.27
CA GLU A 39 1.13 -9.01 -4.97
C GLU A 39 0.45 -7.64 -4.95
N LEU A 40 1.12 -6.62 -4.38
CA LEU A 40 0.60 -5.25 -4.35
C LEU A 40 0.53 -4.65 -5.75
N VAL A 41 1.58 -4.84 -6.58
CA VAL A 41 1.59 -4.43 -7.99
C VAL A 41 0.40 -5.03 -8.73
N THR A 42 0.21 -6.34 -8.61
CA THR A 42 -0.85 -7.07 -9.31
C THR A 42 -2.24 -6.65 -8.82
N ARG A 43 -2.42 -6.55 -7.50
CA ARG A 43 -3.71 -6.23 -6.87
C ARG A 43 -4.19 -4.83 -7.18
N TYR A 44 -3.30 -3.85 -7.11
CA TYR A 44 -3.66 -2.44 -7.25
C TYR A 44 -3.37 -1.88 -8.65
N LYS A 45 -2.77 -2.69 -9.55
CA LYS A 45 -2.43 -2.31 -10.93
C LYS A 45 -1.62 -1.01 -11.00
N ILE A 46 -0.62 -0.90 -10.12
CA ILE A 46 0.30 0.24 -10.05
C ILE A 46 1.73 -0.20 -10.28
N SER A 47 2.62 0.73 -10.61
CA SER A 47 4.01 0.40 -10.88
C SER A 47 4.73 -0.11 -9.63
N ARG A 48 5.73 -0.96 -9.85
CA ARG A 48 6.62 -1.44 -8.80
C ARG A 48 7.27 -0.29 -8.02
N HIS A 49 7.68 0.76 -8.73
CA HIS A 49 8.27 1.95 -8.12
C HIS A 49 7.30 2.65 -7.15
N THR A 50 6.02 2.79 -7.53
CA THR A 50 4.98 3.35 -6.65
C THR A 50 4.77 2.51 -5.38
N VAL A 51 4.79 1.19 -5.50
CA VAL A 51 4.68 0.28 -4.34
C VAL A 51 5.89 0.46 -3.42
N ARG A 52 7.11 0.46 -3.97
CA ARG A 52 8.35 0.65 -3.19
C ARG A 52 8.37 1.98 -2.47
N HIS A 53 7.92 3.05 -3.12
CA HIS A 53 7.83 4.37 -2.49
C HIS A 53 6.87 4.35 -1.29
N ALA A 54 5.64 3.85 -1.47
CA ALA A 54 4.67 3.75 -0.38
C ALA A 54 5.17 2.89 0.80
N MET A 55 5.83 1.78 0.48
CA MET A 55 6.41 0.88 1.47
C MET A 55 7.60 1.52 2.19
N GLY A 56 8.47 2.22 1.47
CA GLY A 56 9.60 2.95 2.04
C GLY A 56 9.12 4.05 2.99
N ASP A 57 8.11 4.81 2.61
CA ASP A 57 7.51 5.83 3.48
C ASP A 57 6.96 5.22 4.76
N LEU A 58 6.27 4.08 4.67
CA LEU A 58 5.71 3.38 5.84
C LEU A 58 6.76 2.82 6.80
N VAL A 59 7.94 2.45 6.29
CA VAL A 59 9.04 1.92 7.10
C VAL A 59 9.81 3.04 7.81
N ASN A 60 9.83 4.24 7.22
CA ASN A 60 10.53 5.41 7.78
C ASN A 60 9.65 6.30 8.67
N GLU A 61 8.39 5.90 8.91
CA GLU A 61 7.43 6.60 9.76
C GLU A 61 7.44 6.02 11.18
#